data_AF-A0A956WXW4-F1
#
_entry.id   AF-A0A956WXW4-F1
#
_cell.length_a   1.000
_cell.length_b   1.000
_cell.length_c   1.000
_cell.angle_alpha   90.00
_cell.angle_beta   90.00
_cell.angle_gamma   90.00
#
_symmetry.space_group_name_H-M   'P 1'
#
loop_
_entity.id
_entity.type
_entity.pdbx_description
1 polymer ?
#
loop_
_entity_poly.entity_id
_entity_poly.type
_entity_poly.pdbx_seq_one_letter_code
_entity_poly.pdbx_strand_id
1 'polypeptide(L)'
;VHFAPSQARYKVYVIDEVHMLTPEAFNALLKTLEEPPPHVIFVLATTEPHKIPDTVLSRCQRFDFRRIPPYKVAGWLAHILEQEGRSAEPAALEMIARSTEGSMRDAISLTDQLLSYGDAVITEEQVRAVRGTISSIAIAALVDELVAGDASGGLATINQMVAEGIDLRQLALQLVAHLRAVLLCQVNAEQARELLTDLSDEQLAVAQAQAVESSRDATMQALKLFNQASLDIRTATQPQLVLEMAWLDALEPPVETPVAPAAVYAPAAAPADVKISSSMSPAAEPRVKEFASTSNASAPAGGQPLPRPAEPVPDNEVVEVLRANWTTLLQAAETAQGPQLRGALRTLRNVVASGNDIHFAFARDFAKNVVEKPANRQCIEDLIGQLLGRRVHVHCQVGAQVTGVTEQQPAPAVRSAAEKPTEADLEQDPVALHAQHELGAVASKIPPDNKE
;
A
#
# COMPACT_ATOMS: atom_id res chain seq x y z
N VAL A 1 -22.03 -5.23 -20.54
CA VAL A 1 -22.92 -4.05 -20.45
C VAL A 1 -24.03 -4.04 -21.52
N HIS A 2 -23.90 -4.80 -22.61
CA HIS A 2 -24.78 -4.75 -23.80
C HIS A 2 -26.17 -5.38 -23.68
N PHE A 3 -26.50 -6.03 -22.57
CA PHE A 3 -27.84 -6.61 -22.40
C PHE A 3 -28.79 -5.58 -21.77
N ALA A 4 -29.99 -5.48 -22.33
CA ALA A 4 -31.08 -4.72 -21.74
C ALA A 4 -31.46 -5.31 -20.36
N PRO A 5 -31.96 -4.51 -19.41
CA PRO A 5 -32.34 -5.03 -18.10
C PRO A 5 -33.59 -5.92 -18.26
N SER A 6 -33.59 -7.07 -17.59
CA SER A 6 -34.64 -8.09 -17.74
C SER A 6 -35.94 -7.74 -17.00
N GLN A 7 -35.87 -6.93 -15.94
CA GLN A 7 -37.01 -6.62 -15.07
C GLN A 7 -37.08 -5.15 -14.63
N ALA A 8 -36.19 -4.28 -15.14
CA ALA A 8 -36.06 -2.90 -14.67
C ALA A 8 -35.83 -1.92 -15.85
N ARG A 9 -36.02 -0.63 -15.58
CA ARG A 9 -35.76 0.44 -16.58
C ARG A 9 -34.27 0.69 -16.80
N TYR A 10 -33.47 0.55 -15.74
CA TYR A 10 -32.03 0.80 -15.77
C TYR A 10 -31.25 -0.36 -15.17
N LYS A 11 -30.04 -0.56 -15.65
CA LYS A 11 -29.02 -1.44 -15.08
C LYS A 11 -27.91 -0.57 -14.50
N VAL A 12 -27.84 -0.53 -13.17
CA VAL A 12 -26.89 0.33 -12.44
C VAL A 12 -25.67 -0.49 -12.03
N TYR A 13 -24.48 0.01 -12.37
CA TYR A 13 -23.20 -0.55 -11.93
C TYR A 13 -22.58 0.40 -10.91
N VAL A 14 -22.44 -0.06 -9.67
CA VAL A 14 -21.71 0.66 -8.62
C VAL A 14 -20.35 0.00 -8.47
N ILE A 15 -19.29 0.77 -8.70
CA ILE A 15 -17.90 0.32 -8.56
C ILE A 15 -17.29 1.14 -7.43
N ASP A 16 -17.11 0.50 -6.29
CA ASP A 16 -16.43 1.08 -5.15
C ASP A 16 -14.91 0.94 -5.28
N GLU A 17 -14.18 1.89 -4.73
CA GLU A 17 -12.73 2.04 -4.85
C GLU A 17 -12.21 1.83 -6.28
N VAL A 18 -12.81 2.53 -7.24
CA VAL A 18 -12.52 2.38 -8.67
C VAL A 18 -11.04 2.63 -9.00
N HIS A 19 -10.30 3.34 -8.15
CA HIS A 19 -8.85 3.54 -8.30
C HIS A 19 -8.03 2.24 -8.20
N MET A 20 -8.62 1.16 -7.68
CA MET A 20 -8.00 -0.17 -7.60
C MET A 20 -8.13 -0.96 -8.90
N LEU A 21 -8.86 -0.46 -9.90
CA LEU A 21 -8.97 -1.13 -11.19
C LEU A 21 -7.64 -1.15 -11.94
N THR A 22 -7.36 -2.28 -12.59
CA THR A 22 -6.22 -2.42 -13.50
C THR A 22 -6.35 -1.49 -14.71
N PRO A 23 -5.25 -1.04 -15.33
CA PRO A 23 -5.29 -0.22 -16.55
C PRO A 23 -6.13 -0.82 -17.69
N GLU A 24 -6.09 -2.14 -17.85
CA GLU A 24 -6.86 -2.87 -18.85
C GLU A 24 -8.37 -2.74 -18.61
N ALA A 25 -8.79 -2.84 -17.34
CA ALA A 25 -10.18 -2.65 -16.93
C ALA A 25 -10.67 -1.21 -17.17
N PHE A 26 -9.82 -0.20 -16.91
CA PHE A 26 -10.14 1.19 -17.26
C PHE A 26 -10.35 1.37 -18.76
N ASN A 27 -9.50 0.78 -19.60
CA ASN A 27 -9.63 0.86 -21.05
C ASN A 27 -10.91 0.19 -21.57
N ALA A 28 -11.32 -0.93 -20.95
CA ALA A 28 -12.60 -1.56 -21.25
C ALA A 28 -13.80 -0.69 -20.83
N LEU A 29 -13.69 -0.02 -19.68
CA LEU A 29 -14.71 0.90 -19.16
C LEU A 29 -14.86 2.13 -20.06
N LEU A 30 -13.75 2.68 -20.58
CA LEU A 30 -13.74 3.90 -21.42
C LEU A 30 -14.64 3.77 -22.64
N LYS A 31 -14.60 2.63 -23.35
CA LYS A 31 -15.48 2.39 -24.52
C LYS A 31 -16.96 2.49 -24.16
N THR A 32 -17.32 2.07 -22.95
CA THR A 32 -18.70 2.11 -22.48
C THR A 32 -19.06 3.48 -21.88
N LEU A 33 -18.11 4.20 -21.29
CA LEU A 33 -18.34 5.55 -20.78
C LEU A 33 -18.45 6.59 -21.91
N GLU A 34 -17.84 6.36 -23.06
CA GLU A 34 -17.95 7.22 -24.24
C GLU A 34 -19.33 7.14 -24.90
N GLU A 35 -19.84 5.91 -25.06
CA GLU A 35 -21.15 5.67 -25.67
C GLU A 35 -21.98 4.77 -24.73
N PRO A 36 -22.43 5.31 -23.57
CA PRO A 36 -23.17 4.53 -22.60
C PRO A 36 -24.53 4.14 -23.19
N PRO A 37 -24.91 2.84 -23.12
CA PRO A 37 -26.26 2.44 -23.47
C PRO A 37 -27.28 3.22 -22.62
N PRO A 38 -28.43 3.66 -23.18
CA PRO A 38 -29.36 4.56 -22.50
C PRO A 38 -29.99 3.94 -21.23
N HIS A 39 -29.98 2.61 -21.14
CA HIS A 39 -30.47 1.86 -19.98
C HIS A 39 -29.40 1.58 -18.93
N VAL A 40 -28.17 2.09 -19.08
CA VAL A 40 -27.05 1.80 -18.16
C VAL A 40 -26.66 3.05 -17.39
N ILE A 41 -26.45 2.90 -16.09
CA ILE A 41 -25.92 3.96 -15.22
C ILE A 41 -24.68 3.43 -14.52
N PHE A 42 -23.58 4.19 -14.59
CA PHE A 42 -22.36 3.91 -13.83
C PHE A 42 -22.25 4.86 -12.64
N VAL A 43 -21.95 4.30 -11.47
CA VAL A 43 -21.61 5.03 -10.25
C VAL A 43 -20.22 4.58 -9.82
N LEU A 44 -19.26 5.49 -9.90
CA LEU A 44 -17.88 5.21 -9.56
C LEU A 44 -17.56 5.94 -8.25
N ALA A 45 -17.10 5.20 -7.24
CA ALA A 45 -16.66 5.76 -5.96
C ALA A 45 -15.15 5.54 -5.78
N THR A 46 -14.46 6.55 -5.23
CA THR A 46 -13.02 6.47 -4.94
C THR A 46 -12.67 7.42 -3.80
N THR A 47 -11.76 6.99 -2.94
CA THR A 47 -11.08 7.84 -1.96
C THR A 47 -9.87 8.58 -2.54
N GLU A 48 -9.36 8.16 -3.70
CA GLU A 48 -8.14 8.68 -4.34
C GLU A 48 -8.43 9.16 -5.78
N PRO A 49 -9.08 10.33 -5.97
CA PRO A 49 -9.47 10.82 -7.29
C PRO A 49 -8.28 11.10 -8.20
N HIS A 50 -7.10 11.40 -7.64
CA HIS A 50 -5.88 11.69 -8.38
C HIS A 50 -5.26 10.44 -9.06
N LYS A 51 -5.66 9.24 -8.65
CA LYS A 51 -5.25 7.99 -9.30
C LYS A 51 -6.14 7.62 -10.49
N ILE A 52 -7.24 8.33 -10.68
CA ILE A 52 -8.18 8.07 -11.77
C ILE A 52 -7.67 8.80 -13.03
N PRO A 53 -7.58 8.11 -14.18
CA PRO A 53 -7.20 8.76 -15.42
C PRO A 53 -8.14 9.92 -15.80
N ASP A 54 -7.58 11.04 -16.26
CA ASP A 54 -8.33 12.21 -16.72
C ASP A 54 -9.33 11.89 -17.84
N THR A 55 -9.04 10.83 -18.61
CA THR A 55 -9.94 10.31 -19.65
C THR A 55 -11.25 9.78 -19.08
N VAL A 56 -11.23 9.18 -17.89
CA VAL A 56 -12.43 8.70 -17.19
C VAL A 56 -13.13 9.88 -16.51
N LEU A 57 -12.37 10.75 -15.84
CA LEU A 57 -12.92 11.91 -15.13
C LEU A 57 -13.67 12.86 -16.06
N SER A 58 -13.16 13.09 -17.28
CA SER A 58 -13.80 13.97 -18.27
C SER A 58 -15.12 13.43 -18.82
N ARG A 59 -15.41 12.13 -18.64
CA ARG A 59 -16.64 11.46 -19.07
C ARG A 59 -17.62 11.20 -17.92
N CYS A 60 -17.28 11.62 -16.70
CA CYS A 60 -18.10 11.42 -15.51
C CYS A 60 -18.56 12.77 -14.93
N GLN A 61 -19.80 12.80 -14.41
CA GLN A 61 -20.21 13.88 -13.53
C GLN A 61 -19.57 13.66 -12.16
N ARG A 62 -18.63 14.54 -11.78
CA ARG A 62 -17.94 14.47 -10.50
C ARG A 62 -18.76 15.10 -9.39
N PHE A 63 -18.86 14.39 -8.26
CA PHE A 63 -19.40 14.87 -7.01
C PHE A 63 -18.37 14.66 -5.90
N ASP A 64 -17.91 15.75 -5.27
CA ASP A 64 -16.96 15.69 -4.17
C ASP A 64 -17.70 15.73 -2.83
N PHE A 65 -17.60 14.64 -2.07
CA PHE A 65 -18.11 14.59 -0.71
C PHE A 65 -17.06 15.16 0.26
N ARG A 66 -17.46 16.14 1.06
CA ARG A 66 -16.61 16.70 2.12
C ARG A 66 -16.88 16.01 3.44
N ARG A 67 -15.88 16.04 4.34
CA ARG A 67 -16.05 15.59 5.73
C ARG A 67 -17.23 16.32 6.37
N ILE A 68 -18.04 15.57 7.12
CA ILE A 68 -19.21 16.11 7.79
C ILE A 68 -18.74 16.86 9.05
N PRO A 69 -19.14 18.12 9.26
CA PRO A 69 -18.80 18.84 10.48
C PRO A 69 -19.29 18.11 11.74
N PRO A 70 -18.53 18.11 12.86
CA PRO A 70 -18.87 17.35 14.06
C PRO A 70 -20.29 17.64 14.59
N TYR A 71 -20.72 18.90 14.60
CA TYR A 71 -22.06 19.26 15.08
C TYR A 71 -23.18 18.63 14.25
N LYS A 72 -22.98 18.41 12.93
CA LYS A 72 -23.95 17.72 12.07
C LYS A 72 -23.95 16.22 12.34
N VAL A 73 -22.78 15.63 12.60
CA VAL A 73 -22.67 14.21 12.98
C VAL A 73 -23.41 13.98 14.30
N ALA A 74 -23.12 14.78 15.33
CA ALA A 74 -23.78 14.66 16.63
C ALA A 74 -25.31 14.83 16.53
N GLY A 75 -25.78 15.83 15.79
CA GLY A 75 -27.21 16.03 15.56
C GLY A 75 -27.88 14.88 14.80
N TRP A 76 -27.18 14.27 13.84
CA TRP A 76 -27.68 13.11 13.11
C TRP A 76 -27.72 11.85 13.98
N LEU A 77 -26.71 11.62 14.81
CA LEU A 77 -26.71 10.52 15.78
C LEU A 77 -27.85 10.68 16.80
N ALA A 78 -28.08 11.89 17.31
CA ALA A 78 -29.21 12.16 18.19
C ALA A 78 -30.55 11.80 17.52
N HIS A 79 -30.71 12.16 16.25
CA HIS A 79 -31.90 11.83 15.47
C HIS A 79 -32.10 10.31 15.29
N ILE A 80 -31.02 9.57 14.99
CA ILE A 80 -31.08 8.11 14.88
C ILE A 80 -31.48 7.48 16.22
N LEU A 81 -30.85 7.88 17.32
CA LEU A 81 -31.13 7.33 18.65
C LEU A 81 -32.58 7.58 19.08
N GLU A 82 -33.11 8.77 18.80
CA GLU A 82 -34.51 9.10 19.08
C GLU A 82 -35.48 8.18 18.32
N GLN A 83 -35.20 7.87 17.05
CA GLN A 83 -36.02 6.94 16.26
C GLN A 83 -35.95 5.49 16.77
N GLU A 84 -34.81 5.10 17.33
CA GLU A 84 -34.60 3.77 17.91
C GLU A 84 -35.05 3.67 19.39
N GLY A 85 -35.62 4.74 19.96
CA GLY A 85 -36.06 4.77 21.36
C GLY A 85 -34.91 4.71 22.37
N ARG A 86 -33.72 5.13 21.96
CA ARG A 86 -32.50 5.22 22.78
C ARG A 86 -32.17 6.69 23.06
N SER A 87 -31.29 6.94 24.04
CA SER A 87 -30.79 8.29 24.28
C SER A 87 -29.28 8.30 24.53
N ALA A 88 -28.69 9.49 24.42
CA ALA A 88 -27.28 9.73 24.68
C ALA A 88 -27.10 11.12 25.27
N GLU A 89 -26.08 11.29 26.10
CA GLU A 89 -25.67 12.60 26.58
C GLU A 89 -25.15 13.47 25.42
N PRO A 90 -25.46 14.78 25.36
CA PRO A 90 -24.94 15.66 24.33
C PRO A 90 -23.41 15.65 24.24
N ALA A 91 -22.73 15.62 25.40
CA ALA A 91 -21.27 15.56 25.48
C ALA A 91 -20.72 14.25 24.89
N ALA A 92 -21.41 13.12 25.08
CA ALA A 92 -21.06 11.83 24.51
C ALA A 92 -21.15 11.86 22.97
N LEU A 93 -22.26 12.39 22.43
CA LEU A 93 -22.46 12.51 20.98
C LEU A 93 -21.43 13.43 20.32
N GLU A 94 -21.11 14.55 20.96
CA GLU A 94 -20.05 15.43 20.51
C GLU A 94 -18.68 14.74 20.52
N MET A 95 -18.39 13.95 21.55
CA MET A 95 -17.14 13.19 21.65
C MET A 95 -17.03 12.16 20.52
N ILE A 96 -18.10 11.40 20.25
CA ILE A 96 -18.19 10.46 19.12
C ILE A 96 -17.96 11.21 17.80
N ALA A 97 -18.66 12.32 17.60
CA ALA A 97 -18.57 13.10 16.37
C ALA A 97 -17.18 13.68 16.12
N ARG A 98 -16.50 14.18 17.16
CA ARG A 98 -15.11 14.65 17.06
C ARG A 98 -14.15 13.50 16.76
N SER A 99 -14.37 12.34 17.37
CA SER A 99 -13.48 11.18 17.25
C SER A 99 -13.47 10.49 15.88
N THR A 100 -14.56 10.64 15.13
CA THR A 100 -14.79 9.93 13.86
C THR A 100 -14.42 10.79 12.64
N GLU A 101 -13.89 11.98 12.87
CA GLU A 101 -13.35 12.89 11.86
C GLU A 101 -14.29 13.18 10.66
N GLY A 102 -15.60 13.13 10.90
CA GLY A 102 -16.63 13.36 9.87
C GLY A 102 -17.03 12.12 9.06
N SER A 103 -16.57 10.93 9.45
CA SER A 103 -17.06 9.64 8.95
C SER A 103 -18.35 9.23 9.67
N MET A 104 -19.48 9.34 8.97
CA MET A 104 -20.78 8.93 9.53
C MET A 104 -20.83 7.42 9.80
N ARG A 105 -20.17 6.61 8.96
CA ARG A 105 -20.13 5.16 9.13
C ARG A 105 -19.47 4.79 10.46
N ASP A 106 -18.33 5.40 10.76
CA ASP A 106 -17.58 5.10 11.98
C ASP A 106 -18.33 5.64 13.20
N ALA A 107 -18.98 6.81 13.06
CA ALA A 107 -19.82 7.38 14.11
C ALA A 107 -20.99 6.47 14.50
N ILE A 108 -21.71 5.93 13.50
CA ILE A 108 -22.80 4.97 13.73
C ILE A 108 -22.24 3.67 14.32
N SER A 109 -21.16 3.13 13.75
CA SER A 109 -20.54 1.89 14.24
C SER A 109 -20.11 2.00 15.70
N LEU A 110 -19.52 3.12 16.10
CA LEU A 110 -19.14 3.38 17.49
C LEU A 110 -20.38 3.52 18.40
N THR A 111 -21.43 4.18 17.91
CA THR A 111 -22.71 4.32 18.64
C THR A 111 -23.36 2.96 18.86
N ASP A 112 -23.41 2.10 17.84
CA ASP A 112 -23.94 0.74 17.93
C ASP A 112 -23.12 -0.12 18.91
N GLN A 113 -21.79 0.00 18.87
CA GLN A 113 -20.92 -0.67 19.83
C GLN A 113 -21.21 -0.23 21.26
N LEU A 114 -21.42 1.07 21.51
CA LEU A 114 -21.78 1.59 22.83
C LEU A 114 -23.13 1.06 23.31
N LEU A 115 -24.13 0.97 22.43
CA LEU A 115 -25.44 0.41 22.75
C LEU A 115 -25.40 -1.10 23.06
N SER A 116 -24.39 -1.82 22.54
CA SER A 116 -24.24 -3.26 22.78
C SER A 116 -23.90 -3.61 24.24
N TYR A 117 -23.38 -2.65 25.02
CA TYR A 117 -23.06 -2.84 26.45
C TYR A 117 -24.32 -2.92 27.34
N GLY A 118 -25.51 -2.66 26.79
CA GLY A 118 -26.78 -2.92 27.46
C GLY A 118 -27.39 -1.71 28.18
N ASP A 119 -26.71 -0.57 28.17
CA ASP A 119 -27.24 0.65 28.78
C ASP A 119 -28.31 1.32 27.89
N ALA A 120 -29.32 1.89 28.55
CA ALA A 120 -30.40 2.61 27.86
C ALA A 120 -29.95 3.99 27.35
N VAL A 121 -28.90 4.55 27.98
CA VAL A 121 -28.36 5.89 27.70
C VAL A 121 -26.86 5.79 27.48
N ILE A 122 -26.37 6.36 26.37
CA ILE A 122 -24.94 6.47 26.11
C ILE A 122 -24.36 7.65 26.89
N THR A 123 -23.39 7.40 27.77
CA THR A 123 -22.71 8.41 28.59
C THR A 123 -21.34 8.76 28.04
N GLU A 124 -20.83 9.94 28.40
CA GLU A 124 -19.48 10.36 28.00
C GLU A 124 -18.39 9.39 28.49
N GLU A 125 -18.57 8.84 29.70
CA GLU A 125 -17.65 7.88 30.30
C GLU A 125 -17.56 6.57 29.51
N GLN A 126 -18.70 6.07 29.01
CA GLN A 126 -18.72 4.88 28.15
C GLN A 126 -18.00 5.15 26.83
N VAL A 127 -18.22 6.32 26.21
CA VAL A 127 -17.49 6.70 24.99
C VAL A 127 -15.98 6.72 25.25
N ARG A 128 -15.56 7.26 26.41
CA ARG A 128 -14.16 7.30 26.83
C ARG A 128 -13.58 5.89 27.00
N ALA A 129 -14.32 5.00 27.66
CA ALA A 129 -13.94 3.62 27.93
C ALA A 129 -13.83 2.80 26.64
N VAL A 130 -14.84 2.84 25.76
CA VAL A 130 -14.85 2.08 24.49
C VAL A 130 -13.76 2.56 23.54
N ARG A 131 -13.46 3.86 23.54
CA ARG A 131 -12.36 4.40 22.75
C ARG A 131 -10.97 4.09 23.31
N GLY A 132 -10.88 3.44 24.46
CA GLY A 132 -9.60 3.19 25.14
C GLY A 132 -8.86 4.50 25.40
N THR A 133 -9.60 5.57 25.70
CA THR A 133 -8.97 6.88 25.94
C THR A 133 -8.19 6.75 27.24
N ILE A 134 -6.87 6.81 27.13
CA ILE A 134 -6.01 6.71 28.29
C ILE A 134 -6.27 7.94 29.16
N SER A 135 -6.53 7.71 30.44
CA SER A 135 -6.70 8.79 31.40
C SER A 135 -5.45 9.67 31.38
N SER A 136 -5.63 11.00 31.32
CA SER A 136 -4.51 11.94 31.43
C SER A 136 -3.74 11.76 32.74
N ILE A 137 -4.40 11.24 33.79
CA ILE A 137 -3.76 10.89 35.06
C ILE A 137 -2.78 9.73 34.87
N ALA A 138 -3.14 8.72 34.07
CA ALA A 138 -2.29 7.57 33.82
C ALA A 138 -1.11 7.92 32.90
N ILE A 139 -1.31 8.82 31.94
CA ILE A 139 -0.22 9.40 31.14
C ILE A 139 0.72 10.23 32.01
N ALA A 140 0.18 11.08 32.89
CA ALA A 140 0.99 11.86 33.82
C ALA A 140 1.83 10.96 34.73
N ALA A 141 1.23 9.91 35.30
CA ALA A 141 1.94 8.93 36.13
C ALA A 141 3.07 8.21 35.38
N LEU A 142 2.84 7.81 34.13
CA LEU A 142 3.91 7.27 33.27
C LEU A 142 5.03 8.30 33.07
N VAL A 143 4.73 9.57 32.89
CA VAL A 143 5.77 10.60 32.77
C VAL A 143 6.48 10.83 34.10
N ASP A 144 5.79 10.73 35.24
CA ASP A 144 6.43 10.78 36.57
C ASP A 144 7.41 9.63 36.77
N GLU A 145 7.04 8.40 36.38
CA GLU A 145 7.92 7.22 36.39
C GLU A 145 9.14 7.43 35.48
N LEU A 146 8.95 8.06 34.32
CA LEU A 146 10.02 8.38 33.39
C LEU A 146 11.00 9.41 33.99
N VAL A 147 10.48 10.45 34.64
CA VAL A 147 11.28 11.48 35.31
C VAL A 147 12.00 10.92 36.52
N ALA A 148 11.38 10.00 37.26
CA ALA A 148 11.99 9.31 38.40
C ALA A 148 13.06 8.28 38.00
N GLY A 149 13.14 7.91 36.71
CA GLY A 149 14.08 6.90 36.23
C GLY A 149 13.63 5.46 36.48
N ASP A 150 12.33 5.22 36.74
CA ASP A 150 11.81 3.90 37.13
C ASP A 150 11.47 3.04 35.90
N ALA A 151 12.48 2.31 35.42
CA ALA A 151 12.32 1.36 34.32
C ALA A 151 11.26 0.27 34.62
N SER A 152 11.23 -0.24 35.85
CA SER A 152 10.35 -1.35 36.21
C SER A 152 8.91 -0.89 36.38
N GLY A 153 8.70 0.27 37.00
CA GLY A 153 7.39 0.88 37.18
C GLY A 153 6.70 1.12 35.84
N GLY A 154 7.38 1.83 34.93
CA GLY A 154 6.80 2.13 33.62
C GLY A 154 6.52 0.91 32.76
N LEU A 155 7.40 -0.10 32.77
CA LEU A 155 7.12 -1.36 32.09
C LEU A 155 5.91 -2.10 32.67
N ALA A 156 5.72 -2.07 34.00
CA ALA A 156 4.54 -2.64 34.64
C ALA A 156 3.27 -1.88 34.25
N THR A 157 3.32 -0.54 34.26
CA THR A 157 2.21 0.33 33.87
C THR A 157 1.83 0.13 32.39
N ILE A 158 2.80 0.06 31.48
CA ILE A 158 2.57 -0.26 30.06
C ILE A 158 1.90 -1.64 29.92
N ASN A 159 2.41 -2.66 30.62
CA ASN A 159 1.82 -4.01 30.57
C ASN A 159 0.39 -4.04 31.10
N GLN A 160 0.11 -3.31 32.18
CA GLN A 160 -1.24 -3.17 32.72
C GLN A 160 -2.17 -2.52 31.69
N MET A 161 -1.75 -1.42 31.08
CA MET A 161 -2.54 -0.73 30.04
C MET A 161 -2.83 -1.64 28.84
N VAL A 162 -1.85 -2.45 28.42
CA VAL A 162 -2.06 -3.45 27.37
C VAL A 162 -3.06 -4.51 27.80
N ALA A 163 -2.98 -5.00 29.04
CA ALA A 163 -3.94 -5.97 29.57
C ALA A 163 -5.37 -5.40 29.65
N GLU A 164 -5.51 -4.08 29.86
CA GLU A 164 -6.76 -3.34 29.83
C GLU A 164 -7.26 -3.07 28.39
N GLY A 165 -6.51 -3.47 27.36
CA GLY A 165 -6.90 -3.35 25.95
C GLY A 165 -6.68 -1.96 25.36
N ILE A 166 -5.83 -1.13 25.97
CA ILE A 166 -5.48 0.19 25.45
C ILE A 166 -4.77 0.08 24.09
N ASP A 167 -5.15 0.94 23.15
CA ASP A 167 -4.45 1.05 21.87
C ASP A 167 -3.05 1.65 22.08
N LEU A 168 -2.02 0.84 21.82
CA LEU A 168 -0.61 1.20 22.00
C LEU A 168 -0.18 2.41 21.17
N ARG A 169 -0.76 2.61 19.99
CA ARG A 169 -0.45 3.77 19.15
C ARG A 169 -1.03 5.04 19.75
N GLN A 170 -2.25 4.98 20.26
CA GLN A 170 -2.85 6.08 21.01
C GLN A 170 -2.05 6.37 22.27
N LEU A 171 -1.55 5.35 22.97
CA LEU A 171 -0.66 5.53 24.12
C LEU A 171 0.61 6.31 23.77
N ALA A 172 1.30 5.89 22.72
CA ALA A 172 2.48 6.63 22.24
C ALA A 172 2.14 8.07 21.86
N LEU A 173 1.02 8.31 21.16
CA LEU A 173 0.60 9.66 20.76
C LEU A 173 0.22 10.55 21.95
N GLN A 174 -0.44 10.00 22.97
CA GLN A 174 -0.79 10.74 24.19
C GLN A 174 0.46 11.08 25.01
N LEU A 175 1.42 10.16 25.13
CA LEU A 175 2.72 10.43 25.73
C LEU A 175 3.45 11.56 24.99
N VAL A 176 3.46 11.54 23.65
CA VAL A 176 4.05 12.60 22.82
C VAL A 176 3.37 13.95 23.07
N ALA A 177 2.03 13.97 23.13
CA ALA A 177 1.29 15.19 23.39
C ALA A 177 1.61 15.77 24.78
N HIS A 178 1.69 14.92 25.80
CA HIS A 178 2.01 15.33 27.17
C HIS A 178 3.46 15.80 27.31
N LEU A 179 4.43 15.06 26.75
CA LEU A 179 5.84 15.47 26.72
C LEU A 179 6.05 16.79 25.96
N ARG A 180 5.27 17.03 24.90
CA ARG A 180 5.25 18.34 24.22
C ARG A 180 4.75 19.45 25.15
N ALA A 181 3.71 19.20 25.94
CA ALA A 181 3.21 20.17 26.91
C ALA A 181 4.29 20.50 27.96
N VAL A 182 4.93 19.47 28.54
CA VAL A 182 6.07 19.63 29.46
C VAL A 182 7.20 20.44 28.83
N LEU A 183 7.61 20.12 27.59
CA LEU A 183 8.66 20.83 26.87
C LEU A 183 8.30 22.31 26.62
N LEU A 184 7.06 22.61 26.28
CA LEU A 184 6.61 23.99 26.11
C LEU A 184 6.64 24.77 27.43
N CYS A 185 6.25 24.14 28.54
CA CYS A 185 6.37 24.71 29.87
C CYS A 185 7.83 24.98 30.27
N GLN A 186 8.78 24.11 29.88
CA GLN A 186 10.22 24.31 30.10
C GLN A 186 10.79 25.48 29.28
N VAL A 187 10.29 25.71 28.06
CA VAL A 187 10.77 26.80 27.19
C VAL A 187 10.22 28.15 27.62
N ASN A 188 8.90 28.23 27.83
CA ASN A 188 8.25 29.45 28.28
C ASN A 188 6.90 29.15 28.95
N ALA A 189 6.88 29.16 30.28
CA ALA A 189 5.70 28.84 31.08
C ALA A 189 4.51 29.80 30.84
N GLU A 190 4.75 31.08 30.55
CA GLU A 190 3.67 32.06 30.30
C GLU A 190 3.03 31.85 28.92
N GLN A 191 3.85 31.66 27.88
CA GLN A 191 3.35 31.40 26.52
C GLN A 191 2.80 29.98 26.34
N ALA A 192 3.22 29.02 27.16
CA ALA A 192 2.70 27.66 27.12
C ALA A 192 1.18 27.63 27.30
N ARG A 193 0.62 28.46 28.17
CA ARG A 193 -0.84 28.52 28.39
C ARG A 193 -1.61 29.04 27.17
N GLU A 194 -1.03 29.95 26.40
CA GLU A 194 -1.64 30.45 25.15
C GLU A 194 -1.57 29.42 24.01
N LEU A 195 -0.56 28.55 24.02
CA LEU A 195 -0.33 27.52 22.98
C LEU A 195 -0.99 26.16 23.30
N LEU A 196 -1.42 25.97 24.55
CA LEU A 196 -2.00 24.73 25.09
C LEU A 196 -3.47 24.95 25.49
N THR A 197 -4.25 25.57 24.61
CA THR A 197 -5.67 25.92 24.85
C THR A 197 -6.58 24.71 25.09
N ASP A 198 -6.13 23.53 24.67
CA ASP A 198 -6.94 22.31 24.65
C ASP A 198 -6.80 21.50 25.96
N LEU A 199 -5.90 21.89 26.87
CA LEU A 199 -5.65 21.24 28.15
C LEU A 199 -6.44 21.91 29.28
N SER A 200 -6.91 21.12 30.25
CA SER A 200 -7.51 21.65 31.47
C SER A 200 -6.47 22.32 32.37
N ASP A 201 -6.93 23.19 33.29
CA ASP A 201 -6.05 23.86 34.26
C ASP A 201 -5.29 22.87 35.15
N GLU A 202 -5.92 21.73 35.49
CA GLU A 202 -5.28 20.65 36.25
C GLU A 202 -4.18 19.95 35.44
N GLN A 203 -4.44 19.62 34.17
CA GLN A 203 -3.46 19.00 33.29
C GLN A 203 -2.26 19.92 33.03
N LEU A 204 -2.52 21.22 32.88
CA LEU A 204 -1.46 22.21 32.70
C LEU A 204 -0.60 22.33 33.96
N ALA A 205 -1.20 22.32 35.16
CA ALA A 205 -0.46 22.37 36.42
C ALA A 205 0.46 21.15 36.60
N VAL A 206 -0.01 19.95 36.24
CA VAL A 206 0.80 18.72 36.26
C VAL A 206 1.97 18.82 35.29
N ALA A 207 1.74 19.25 34.05
CA ALA A 207 2.81 19.41 33.06
C ALA A 207 3.84 20.48 33.49
N GLN A 208 3.42 21.54 34.17
CA GLN A 208 4.31 22.56 34.74
C GLN A 208 5.16 22.01 35.89
N ALA A 209 4.61 21.17 36.77
CA ALA A 209 5.37 20.53 37.83
C ALA A 209 6.45 19.60 37.26
N GLN A 210 6.07 18.74 36.32
CA GLN A 210 7.01 17.84 35.63
C GLN A 210 8.08 18.60 34.83
N ALA A 211 7.75 19.78 34.29
CA ALA A 211 8.73 20.63 33.60
C ALA A 211 9.84 21.13 34.51
N VAL A 212 9.57 21.31 35.81
CA VAL A 212 10.58 21.73 36.80
C VAL A 212 11.46 20.56 37.22
N GLU A 213 10.91 19.35 37.31
CA GLU A 213 11.61 18.15 37.78
C GLU A 213 12.43 17.46 36.69
N SER A 214 12.04 17.63 35.43
CA SER A 214 12.69 16.98 34.28
C SER A 214 13.71 17.89 33.57
N SER A 215 14.78 17.29 33.07
CA SER A 215 15.74 18.01 32.22
C SER A 215 15.21 18.18 30.80
N ARG A 216 15.42 19.36 30.20
CA ARG A 216 14.96 19.64 28.83
C ARG A 216 15.48 18.64 27.80
N ASP A 217 16.74 18.23 27.93
CA ASP A 217 17.36 17.31 26.97
C ASP A 217 16.76 15.90 27.07
N ALA A 218 16.46 15.42 28.30
CA ALA A 218 15.74 14.16 28.50
C ALA A 218 14.30 14.24 27.96
N THR A 219 13.57 15.33 28.23
CA THR A 219 12.22 15.53 27.69
C THR A 219 12.23 15.54 26.16
N MET A 220 13.22 16.18 25.53
CA MET A 220 13.39 16.18 24.08
C MET A 220 13.76 14.81 23.51
N GLN A 221 14.60 14.03 24.19
CA GLN A 221 14.95 12.67 23.79
C GLN A 221 13.73 11.75 23.87
N ALA A 222 13.04 11.74 25.01
CA ALA A 222 11.81 10.98 25.20
C ALA A 222 10.76 11.33 24.13
N LEU A 223 10.53 12.62 23.87
CA LEU A 223 9.59 13.07 22.84
C LEU A 223 9.93 12.49 21.46
N LYS A 224 11.21 12.47 21.06
CA LYS A 224 11.65 11.89 19.79
C LYS A 224 11.43 10.39 19.74
N LEU A 225 11.80 9.67 20.81
CA LEU A 225 11.68 8.21 20.89
C LEU A 225 10.21 7.76 20.83
N PHE A 226 9.33 8.37 21.62
CA PHE A 226 7.90 8.03 21.59
C PHE A 226 7.20 8.46 20.30
N ASN A 227 7.62 9.57 19.69
CA ASN A 227 7.09 9.97 18.39
C ASN A 227 7.50 8.95 17.31
N GLN A 228 8.75 8.48 17.33
CA GLN A 228 9.21 7.43 16.43
C GLN A 228 8.46 6.11 16.67
N ALA A 229 8.32 5.70 17.93
CA ALA A 229 7.54 4.51 18.32
C ALA A 229 6.09 4.58 17.79
N SER A 230 5.45 5.75 17.85
CA SER A 230 4.07 5.95 17.35
C SER A 230 3.90 5.68 15.84
N LEU A 231 4.99 5.85 15.07
CA LEU A 231 5.03 5.58 13.64
C LEU A 231 5.32 4.09 13.38
N ASP A 232 6.28 3.54 14.10
CA ASP A 232 6.76 2.16 13.92
C ASP A 232 5.75 1.10 14.39
N ILE A 233 4.95 1.42 15.42
CA ILE A 233 3.87 0.55 15.92
C ILE A 233 2.94 0.07 14.78
N ARG A 234 2.69 0.89 13.76
CA ARG A 234 1.77 0.55 12.66
C ARG A 234 2.29 -0.61 11.81
N THR A 235 3.60 -0.73 11.65
CA THR A 235 4.24 -1.70 10.74
C THR A 235 4.96 -2.82 11.49
N ALA A 236 5.08 -2.70 12.80
CA ALA A 236 5.76 -3.66 13.66
C ALA A 236 5.00 -5.00 13.77
N THR A 237 5.76 -6.08 13.84
CA THR A 237 5.24 -7.43 14.13
C THR A 237 4.86 -7.60 15.61
N GLN A 238 5.50 -6.85 16.51
CA GLN A 238 5.19 -6.78 17.94
C GLN A 238 5.11 -5.30 18.37
N PRO A 239 3.92 -4.68 18.32
CA PRO A 239 3.72 -3.28 18.69
C PRO A 239 4.17 -2.94 20.12
N GLN A 240 3.93 -3.85 21.07
CA GLN A 240 4.27 -3.64 22.48
C GLN A 240 5.78 -3.48 22.69
N LEU A 241 6.58 -4.34 22.06
CA LEU A 241 8.04 -4.30 22.15
C LEU A 241 8.62 -2.97 21.67
N VAL A 242 8.04 -2.36 20.63
CA VAL A 242 8.47 -1.04 20.14
C VAL A 242 8.31 0.04 21.21
N LEU A 243 7.21 0.01 21.95
CA LEU A 243 6.95 0.97 23.03
C LEU A 243 7.85 0.71 24.25
N GLU A 244 8.05 -0.56 24.60
CA GLU A 244 8.94 -0.96 25.71
C GLU A 244 10.41 -0.59 25.43
N MET A 245 10.88 -0.75 24.19
CA MET A 245 12.21 -0.31 23.78
C MET A 245 12.34 1.21 23.87
N ALA A 246 11.36 1.95 23.34
CA ALA A 246 11.36 3.41 23.42
C ALA A 246 11.35 3.92 24.88
N TRP A 247 10.66 3.20 25.78
CA TRP A 247 10.67 3.47 27.22
C TRP A 247 12.06 3.29 27.83
N LEU A 248 12.71 2.15 27.58
CA LEU A 248 14.05 1.87 28.09
C LEU A 248 15.09 2.85 27.53
N ASP A 249 15.08 3.11 26.22
CA ASP A 249 15.98 4.05 25.56
C ASP A 249 15.81 5.50 26.04
N ALA A 250 14.61 5.87 26.51
CA ALA A 250 14.33 7.19 27.06
C ALA A 250 14.89 7.39 28.48
N LEU A 251 15.11 6.29 29.20
CA LEU A 251 15.72 6.28 30.53
C LEU A 251 17.24 6.24 30.49
N GLU A 252 17.82 5.83 29.35
CA GLU A 252 19.26 5.90 29.18
C GLU A 252 19.72 7.36 29.05
N PRO A 253 20.79 7.75 29.78
CA PRO A 253 21.35 9.09 29.62
C PRO A 253 21.76 9.27 28.16
N PRO A 254 21.55 10.46 27.57
CA PRO A 254 21.98 10.72 26.20
C PRO A 254 23.46 10.38 26.11
N VAL A 255 23.78 9.32 25.34
CA VAL A 255 25.15 8.97 25.05
C VAL A 255 25.71 10.17 24.29
N GLU A 256 26.57 10.94 24.95
CA GLU A 256 27.52 11.79 24.24
C GLU A 256 28.35 10.85 23.37
N THR A 257 27.93 10.63 22.12
CA THR A 257 28.83 10.11 21.10
C THR A 257 30.05 11.01 21.16
N PRO A 258 31.25 10.49 21.46
CA PRO A 258 32.44 11.30 21.41
C PRO A 258 32.49 11.87 20.01
N VAL A 259 32.33 13.19 19.90
CA VAL A 259 32.63 13.88 18.66
C VAL A 259 34.11 13.57 18.43
N ALA A 260 34.38 12.69 17.46
CA ALA A 260 35.74 12.44 17.02
C ALA A 260 36.38 13.82 16.81
N PRO A 261 37.52 14.12 17.46
CA PRO A 261 38.04 15.47 17.48
C PRO A 261 38.20 15.95 16.05
N ALA A 262 37.48 17.02 15.71
CA ALA A 262 37.62 17.69 14.44
C ALA A 262 39.12 17.94 14.22
N ALA A 263 39.66 17.36 13.15
CA ALA A 263 41.05 17.56 12.78
C ALA A 263 41.30 19.07 12.73
N VAL A 264 42.14 19.54 13.64
CA VAL A 264 42.52 20.94 13.77
C VAL A 264 43.24 21.33 12.50
N TYR A 265 42.55 22.03 11.60
CA TYR A 265 43.22 22.71 10.49
C TYR A 265 43.92 23.94 11.08
N ALA A 266 45.24 23.85 11.22
CA ALA A 266 46.06 24.97 11.66
C ALA A 266 45.96 26.14 10.65
N PRO A 267 45.86 27.40 11.12
CA PRO A 267 45.76 28.55 10.24
C PRO A 267 47.13 28.87 9.64
N ALA A 268 47.28 28.71 8.31
CA ALA A 268 48.44 29.19 7.58
C ALA A 268 48.36 30.71 7.40
N ALA A 269 49.41 31.39 7.83
CA ALA A 269 49.60 32.83 7.74
C ALA A 269 49.71 33.35 6.29
N ALA A 270 49.42 34.64 6.16
CA ALA A 270 49.33 35.45 4.94
C ALA A 270 50.67 35.61 4.16
N PRO A 271 50.64 36.15 2.92
CA PRO A 271 51.56 35.83 1.83
C PRO A 271 52.77 36.77 1.73
N ALA A 272 53.83 36.31 1.07
CA ALA A 272 54.89 37.15 0.52
C ALA A 272 55.16 36.76 -0.94
N ASP A 273 55.24 37.80 -1.77
CA ASP A 273 55.42 37.82 -3.22
C ASP A 273 56.54 36.91 -3.77
N VAL A 274 56.38 36.45 -5.02
CA VAL A 274 57.19 36.94 -6.17
C VAL A 274 56.93 36.12 -7.46
N LYS A 275 56.45 36.88 -8.46
CA LYS A 275 56.62 36.80 -9.93
C LYS A 275 56.03 35.65 -10.76
N ILE A 276 54.94 36.04 -11.41
CA ILE A 276 54.39 35.54 -12.66
C ILE A 276 55.41 35.69 -13.81
N SER A 277 55.58 34.63 -14.61
CA SER A 277 55.74 34.77 -16.05
C SER A 277 54.80 33.81 -16.76
N SER A 278 54.05 34.40 -17.67
CA SER A 278 52.88 33.91 -18.40
C SER A 278 53.24 33.09 -19.63
N SER A 279 52.47 32.04 -19.90
CA SER A 279 52.06 31.73 -21.28
C SER A 279 50.61 31.26 -21.33
N MET A 280 49.86 31.95 -22.20
CA MET A 280 48.46 31.79 -22.63
C MET A 280 48.23 30.40 -23.25
N SER A 281 47.05 29.81 -23.46
CA SER A 281 45.63 30.23 -23.49
C SER A 281 44.74 28.94 -23.52
N PRO A 282 43.39 29.04 -23.51
CA PRO A 282 42.51 28.03 -22.89
C PRO A 282 41.63 27.17 -23.82
N ALA A 283 40.95 26.21 -23.15
CA ALA A 283 39.59 25.68 -23.37
C ALA A 283 39.33 24.67 -24.50
N ALA A 284 38.75 23.52 -24.12
CA ALA A 284 37.69 22.82 -24.86
C ALA A 284 37.06 21.66 -24.04
N GLU A 285 35.73 21.69 -23.89
CA GLU A 285 34.86 20.51 -23.69
C GLU A 285 34.92 19.57 -24.91
N PRO A 286 34.56 18.27 -24.78
CA PRO A 286 34.19 17.48 -25.94
C PRO A 286 32.70 17.14 -25.99
N ARG A 287 32.15 17.43 -27.16
CA ARG A 287 30.85 17.04 -27.71
C ARG A 287 30.97 15.72 -28.49
N VAL A 288 29.88 14.95 -28.42
CA VAL A 288 29.39 13.84 -29.28
C VAL A 288 30.08 13.65 -30.65
N LYS A 289 30.31 12.39 -31.03
CA LYS A 289 30.38 11.98 -32.45
C LYS A 289 29.53 10.75 -32.74
N GLU A 290 28.57 10.98 -33.62
CA GLU A 290 27.84 10.01 -34.44
C GLU A 290 28.51 9.96 -35.82
N PHE A 291 28.60 8.79 -36.43
CA PHE A 291 28.77 8.63 -37.88
C PHE A 291 28.09 7.35 -38.33
N ALA A 292 27.39 7.46 -39.45
CA ALA A 292 26.49 6.46 -40.01
C ALA A 292 27.07 5.75 -41.26
N SER A 293 26.45 4.60 -41.56
CA SER A 293 26.14 4.01 -42.88
C SER A 293 27.24 3.33 -43.72
N THR A 294 27.09 2.03 -44.03
CA THR A 294 26.53 1.55 -45.32
C THR A 294 26.43 0.02 -45.48
N SER A 295 25.23 -0.43 -45.90
CA SER A 295 24.85 -1.48 -46.89
C SER A 295 25.74 -2.70 -47.18
N ASN A 296 25.13 -3.90 -47.06
CA ASN A 296 24.92 -4.76 -48.24
C ASN A 296 23.80 -5.81 -48.08
N ALA A 297 23.03 -5.98 -49.16
CA ALA A 297 21.95 -6.94 -49.32
C ALA A 297 22.46 -8.30 -49.85
N SER A 298 21.78 -9.40 -49.48
CA SER A 298 21.65 -10.60 -50.31
C SER A 298 20.49 -11.47 -49.80
N ALA A 299 19.49 -11.68 -50.66
CA ALA A 299 18.52 -12.78 -50.59
C ALA A 299 19.10 -14.01 -51.33
N PRO A 300 18.63 -15.23 -51.02
CA PRO A 300 17.73 -15.84 -51.99
C PRO A 300 16.51 -16.53 -51.36
N ALA A 301 15.48 -16.69 -52.20
CA ALA A 301 14.21 -17.32 -51.93
C ALA A 301 14.26 -18.85 -52.12
N GLY A 302 13.39 -19.57 -51.40
CA GLY A 302 13.05 -20.98 -51.62
C GLY A 302 12.31 -21.57 -50.42
N GLY A 303 11.00 -21.75 -50.52
CA GLY A 303 10.13 -22.07 -49.39
C GLY A 303 9.94 -23.56 -49.06
N GLN A 304 9.49 -23.81 -47.82
CA GLN A 304 8.47 -24.79 -47.39
C GLN A 304 8.13 -24.55 -45.89
N PRO A 305 6.98 -25.01 -45.37
CA PRO A 305 6.31 -24.43 -44.20
C PRO A 305 6.98 -24.76 -42.86
N LEU A 306 6.93 -23.81 -41.93
CA LEU A 306 7.36 -23.94 -40.54
C LEU A 306 6.65 -25.11 -39.83
N PRO A 307 7.36 -25.99 -39.08
CA PRO A 307 6.72 -26.83 -38.09
C PRO A 307 6.22 -25.95 -36.93
N ARG A 308 4.96 -26.15 -36.55
CA ARG A 308 4.28 -25.53 -35.40
C ARG A 308 5.12 -25.77 -34.12
N PRO A 309 5.44 -24.76 -33.28
CA PRO A 309 6.05 -25.02 -31.97
C PRO A 309 5.09 -25.85 -31.12
N ALA A 310 5.57 -26.98 -30.62
CA ALA A 310 4.87 -27.79 -29.64
C ALA A 310 4.76 -27.02 -28.31
N GLU A 311 3.67 -27.25 -27.57
CA GLU A 311 3.50 -26.73 -26.21
C GLU A 311 4.68 -27.17 -25.31
N PRO A 312 5.18 -26.28 -24.45
CA PRO A 312 6.26 -26.59 -23.52
C PRO A 312 5.85 -27.62 -22.47
N VAL A 313 6.37 -28.85 -22.57
CA VAL A 313 6.26 -29.88 -21.53
C VAL A 313 7.24 -29.53 -20.39
N PRO A 314 6.82 -29.54 -19.11
CA PRO A 314 7.71 -29.20 -17.99
C PRO A 314 8.86 -30.21 -17.85
N ASP A 315 10.11 -29.71 -17.93
CA ASP A 315 11.33 -30.49 -17.68
C ASP A 315 11.59 -30.57 -16.17
N ASN A 316 10.96 -31.55 -15.50
CA ASN A 316 11.12 -31.74 -14.05
C ASN A 316 12.58 -31.97 -13.63
N GLU A 317 13.40 -32.60 -14.48
CA GLU A 317 14.82 -32.90 -14.21
C GLU A 317 15.66 -31.61 -14.06
N VAL A 318 15.35 -30.58 -14.85
CA VAL A 318 16.04 -29.28 -14.81
C VAL A 318 15.69 -28.51 -13.54
N VAL A 319 14.43 -28.58 -13.12
CA VAL A 319 13.95 -27.95 -11.87
C VAL A 319 14.58 -28.62 -10.65
N GLU A 320 14.77 -29.94 -10.66
CA GLU A 320 15.44 -30.67 -9.59
C GLU A 320 16.93 -30.30 -9.47
N VAL A 321 17.66 -30.21 -10.59
CA VAL A 321 19.06 -29.78 -10.61
C VAL A 321 19.22 -28.34 -10.10
N LEU A 322 18.29 -27.44 -10.45
CA LEU A 322 18.25 -26.07 -9.94
C LEU A 322 17.98 -26.00 -8.44
N ARG A 323 17.06 -26.83 -7.92
CA ARG A 323 16.78 -26.91 -6.48
C ARG A 323 17.98 -27.44 -5.70
N ALA A 324 18.64 -28.48 -6.20
CA ALA A 324 19.80 -29.08 -5.55
C ALA A 324 20.99 -28.11 -5.42
N ASN A 325 21.13 -27.17 -6.37
CA ASN A 325 22.23 -26.20 -6.40
C ASN A 325 21.82 -24.76 -6.06
N TRP A 326 20.61 -24.57 -5.52
CA TRP A 326 20.02 -23.25 -5.29
C TRP A 326 20.83 -22.39 -4.31
N THR A 327 21.36 -23.00 -3.27
CA THR A 327 22.19 -22.31 -2.26
C THR A 327 23.48 -21.75 -2.86
N THR A 328 24.14 -22.53 -3.73
CA THR A 328 25.34 -22.13 -4.45
C THR A 328 25.05 -20.99 -5.43
N LEU A 329 23.90 -21.05 -6.13
CA LEU A 329 23.46 -19.98 -7.03
C LEU A 329 23.17 -18.67 -6.29
N LEU A 330 22.53 -18.73 -5.10
CA LEU A 330 22.28 -17.55 -4.28
C LEU A 330 23.58 -16.87 -3.81
N GLN A 331 24.59 -17.66 -3.46
CA GLN A 331 25.89 -17.13 -3.01
C GLN A 331 26.70 -16.54 -4.18
N ALA A 332 26.65 -17.17 -5.36
CA ALA A 332 27.28 -16.64 -6.57
C ALA A 332 26.61 -15.35 -7.04
N ALA A 333 25.27 -15.27 -7.00
CA ALA A 333 24.50 -14.07 -7.35
C ALA A 333 24.79 -12.90 -6.40
N GLU A 334 24.94 -13.16 -5.10
CA GLU A 334 25.34 -12.15 -4.11
C GLU A 334 26.75 -11.60 -4.37
N THR A 335 27.70 -12.48 -4.71
CA THR A 335 29.08 -12.08 -5.00
C THR A 335 29.17 -11.22 -6.27
N ALA A 336 28.31 -11.48 -7.26
CA ALA A 336 28.33 -10.78 -8.54
C ALA A 336 27.54 -9.46 -8.57
N GLN A 337 26.39 -9.36 -7.89
CA GLN A 337 25.47 -8.21 -7.98
C GLN A 337 25.00 -7.66 -6.62
N GLY A 338 25.53 -8.19 -5.50
CA GLY A 338 25.28 -7.70 -4.15
C GLY A 338 24.05 -8.30 -3.44
N PRO A 339 23.80 -7.90 -2.18
CA PRO A 339 22.84 -8.55 -1.28
C PRO A 339 21.37 -8.35 -1.70
N GLN A 340 21.08 -7.33 -2.52
CA GLN A 340 19.73 -7.06 -3.01
C GLN A 340 19.21 -8.14 -3.96
N LEU A 341 20.07 -8.68 -4.84
CA LEU A 341 19.68 -9.75 -5.77
C LEU A 341 19.40 -11.06 -5.03
N ARG A 342 20.22 -11.38 -4.02
CA ARG A 342 19.99 -12.52 -3.12
C ARG A 342 18.67 -12.39 -2.37
N GLY A 343 18.38 -11.21 -1.84
CA GLY A 343 17.11 -10.91 -1.17
C GLY A 343 15.91 -11.16 -2.08
N ALA A 344 15.98 -10.71 -3.34
CA ALA A 344 14.92 -10.93 -4.32
C ALA A 344 14.73 -12.41 -4.67
N LEU A 345 15.81 -13.14 -4.99
CA LEU A 345 15.75 -14.57 -5.31
C LEU A 345 15.25 -15.44 -4.15
N ARG A 346 15.47 -15.02 -2.89
CA ARG A 346 14.95 -15.75 -1.71
C ARG A 346 13.42 -15.67 -1.56
N THR A 347 12.78 -14.71 -2.22
CA THR A 347 11.31 -14.56 -2.21
C THR A 347 10.61 -15.30 -3.35
N LEU A 348 11.38 -16.07 -4.12
CA LEU A 348 10.88 -16.89 -5.21
C LEU A 348 9.99 -18.01 -4.67
N ARG A 349 8.79 -18.14 -5.22
CA ARG A 349 7.78 -19.13 -4.79
C ARG A 349 7.78 -20.38 -5.66
N ASN A 350 7.98 -20.22 -6.96
CA ASN A 350 7.93 -21.33 -7.91
C ASN A 350 8.88 -21.13 -9.09
N VAL A 351 9.43 -22.24 -9.59
CA VAL A 351 10.28 -22.30 -10.79
C VAL A 351 9.70 -23.35 -11.72
N VAL A 352 9.48 -22.98 -12.98
CA VAL A 352 9.14 -23.93 -14.05
C VAL A 352 10.17 -23.77 -15.16
N ALA A 353 10.73 -24.88 -15.63
CA ALA A 353 11.65 -24.90 -16.77
C ALA A 353 10.97 -25.59 -17.96
N SER A 354 11.14 -25.01 -19.13
CA SER A 354 10.75 -25.60 -20.40
C SER A 354 11.82 -25.35 -21.44
N GLY A 355 12.53 -26.39 -21.88
CA GLY A 355 13.59 -26.24 -22.86
C GLY A 355 14.67 -25.30 -22.34
N ASN A 356 14.89 -24.17 -23.03
CA ASN A 356 15.87 -23.15 -22.62
C ASN A 356 15.24 -22.01 -21.79
N ASP A 357 13.92 -21.99 -21.60
CA ASP A 357 13.23 -20.94 -20.87
C ASP A 357 12.96 -21.36 -19.42
N ILE A 358 13.32 -20.49 -18.49
CA ILE A 358 13.14 -20.68 -17.05
C ILE A 358 12.24 -19.57 -16.52
N HIS A 359 11.11 -19.96 -15.94
CA HIS A 359 10.10 -19.05 -15.43
C HIS A 359 10.16 -18.98 -13.91
N PHE A 360 10.36 -17.78 -13.38
CA PHE A 360 10.38 -17.48 -11.96
C PHE A 360 9.10 -16.78 -11.52
N ALA A 361 8.41 -17.37 -10.53
CA ALA A 361 7.25 -16.76 -9.90
C ALA A 361 7.62 -16.13 -8.55
N PHE A 362 7.40 -14.82 -8.42
CA PHE A 362 7.66 -14.06 -7.20
C PHE A 362 6.36 -13.69 -6.48
N ALA A 363 6.46 -13.56 -5.16
CA ALA A 363 5.33 -13.17 -4.31
C ALA A 363 4.97 -11.67 -4.40
N ARG A 364 5.91 -10.81 -4.84
CA ARG A 364 5.75 -9.34 -4.84
C ARG A 364 6.48 -8.74 -6.04
N ASP A 365 5.95 -7.64 -6.58
CA ASP A 365 6.52 -6.92 -7.73
C ASP A 365 7.94 -6.40 -7.50
N PHE A 366 8.28 -6.03 -6.26
CA PHE A 366 9.61 -5.53 -5.93
C PHE A 366 10.73 -6.54 -6.26
N ALA A 367 10.52 -7.82 -5.94
CA ALA A 367 11.52 -8.86 -6.20
C ALA A 367 11.67 -9.15 -7.71
N LYS A 368 10.54 -9.14 -8.45
CA LYS A 368 10.53 -9.24 -9.91
C LYS A 368 11.33 -8.09 -10.54
N ASN A 369 11.07 -6.86 -10.13
CA ASN A 369 11.74 -5.68 -10.68
C ASN A 369 13.24 -5.65 -10.42
N VAL A 370 13.72 -6.28 -9.34
CA VAL A 370 15.15 -6.42 -9.05
C VAL A 370 15.80 -7.45 -9.98
N VAL A 371 15.13 -8.58 -10.24
CA VAL A 371 15.65 -9.67 -11.09
C VAL A 371 15.57 -9.31 -12.58
N GLU A 372 14.55 -8.57 -13.01
CA GLU A 372 14.38 -8.14 -14.41
C GLU A 372 15.35 -7.05 -14.87
N LYS A 373 16.12 -6.44 -13.95
CA LYS A 373 17.18 -5.49 -14.33
C LYS A 373 18.16 -6.18 -15.30
N PRO A 374 18.54 -5.56 -16.43
CA PRO A 374 19.34 -6.22 -17.47
C PRO A 374 20.64 -6.85 -16.96
N ALA A 375 21.35 -6.17 -16.04
CA ALA A 375 22.58 -6.68 -15.44
C ALA A 375 22.35 -7.91 -14.53
N ASN A 376 21.25 -7.92 -13.78
CA ASN A 376 20.90 -9.02 -12.87
C ASN A 376 20.36 -10.23 -13.62
N ARG A 377 19.50 -9.99 -14.62
CA ARG A 377 18.96 -11.03 -15.48
C ARG A 377 20.07 -11.75 -16.25
N GLN A 378 20.99 -11.01 -16.88
CA GLN A 378 22.11 -11.59 -17.59
C GLN A 378 23.00 -12.41 -16.64
N CYS A 379 23.29 -11.89 -15.45
CA CYS A 379 24.08 -12.60 -14.44
C CYS A 379 23.44 -13.92 -14.03
N ILE A 380 22.12 -13.95 -13.82
CA ILE A 380 21.39 -15.18 -13.46
C ILE A 380 21.35 -16.15 -14.65
N GLU A 381 21.10 -15.67 -15.86
CA GLU A 381 21.12 -16.49 -17.08
C GLU A 381 22.49 -17.14 -17.31
N ASP A 382 23.58 -16.41 -17.07
CA ASP A 382 24.95 -16.93 -17.18
C ASP A 382 25.26 -17.97 -16.09
N LEU A 383 24.87 -17.71 -14.83
CA LEU A 383 25.09 -18.63 -13.71
C LEU A 383 24.29 -19.94 -13.88
N ILE A 384 23.03 -19.84 -14.27
CA ILE A 384 22.21 -21.02 -14.53
C ILE A 384 22.68 -21.73 -15.80
N GLY A 385 23.11 -20.99 -16.81
CA GLY A 385 23.64 -21.56 -18.04
C GLY A 385 24.94 -22.34 -17.84
N GLN A 386 25.83 -21.86 -16.95
CA GLN A 386 27.02 -22.59 -16.52
C GLN A 386 26.67 -23.87 -15.77
N LEU A 387 25.60 -23.84 -14.95
CA LEU A 387 25.16 -24.98 -14.17
C LEU A 387 24.50 -26.08 -15.02
N LEU A 388 23.75 -25.68 -16.05
CA LEU A 388 23.04 -26.60 -16.94
C LEU A 388 23.81 -26.94 -18.23
N GLY A 389 24.98 -26.32 -18.45
CA GLY A 389 25.82 -26.52 -19.64
C GLY A 389 25.19 -26.03 -20.95
N ARG A 390 24.15 -25.19 -20.89
CA ARG A 390 23.39 -24.67 -22.04
C ARG A 390 22.95 -23.23 -21.81
N ARG A 391 22.71 -22.47 -22.88
CA ARG A 391 22.15 -21.11 -22.75
C ARG A 391 20.70 -21.17 -22.30
N VAL A 392 20.33 -20.30 -21.36
CA VAL A 392 18.98 -20.20 -20.82
C VAL A 392 18.47 -18.77 -20.86
N HIS A 393 17.15 -18.60 -20.86
CA HIS A 393 16.47 -17.32 -20.75
C HIS A 393 15.55 -17.31 -19.54
N VAL A 394 15.65 -16.27 -18.70
CA VAL A 394 14.90 -16.18 -17.45
C VAL A 394 13.74 -15.20 -17.60
N HIS A 395 12.52 -15.68 -17.42
CA HIS A 395 11.29 -14.87 -17.46
C HIS A 395 10.71 -14.77 -16.05
N CYS A 396 10.32 -13.55 -15.64
CA CYS A 396 9.80 -13.31 -14.30
C CYS A 396 8.32 -12.94 -14.32
N GLN A 397 7.55 -13.47 -13.38
CA GLN A 397 6.14 -13.18 -13.23
C GLN A 397 5.75 -13.09 -11.74
N VAL A 398 4.66 -12.37 -11.44
CA VAL A 398 4.13 -12.24 -10.08
C VAL A 398 2.91 -13.13 -9.95
N GLY A 399 2.88 -13.99 -8.93
CA GLY A 399 1.78 -14.93 -8.72
C GLY A 399 2.17 -16.19 -7.95
N ALA A 400 1.18 -17.00 -7.56
CA ALA A 400 1.38 -18.24 -6.81
C ALA A 400 1.84 -19.42 -7.69
N GLN A 401 1.58 -19.38 -9.00
CA GLN A 401 2.01 -20.39 -9.98
C GLN A 401 2.50 -19.74 -11.28
N VAL A 402 3.36 -20.45 -12.02
CA VAL A 402 3.73 -20.09 -13.39
C VAL A 402 2.55 -20.34 -14.31
N THR A 403 1.87 -19.28 -14.72
CA THR A 403 0.83 -19.34 -15.76
C THR A 403 1.49 -18.93 -17.06
N GLY A 404 1.55 -19.85 -18.00
CA GLY A 404 2.11 -19.63 -19.33
C GLY A 404 1.58 -18.36 -19.99
N VAL A 405 2.54 -17.66 -20.59
CA VAL A 405 2.48 -16.42 -21.34
C VAL A 405 1.38 -16.44 -22.41
N THR A 406 0.54 -15.40 -22.39
CA THR A 406 -0.12 -14.74 -23.53
C THR A 406 -0.41 -15.58 -24.78
N GLU A 407 -1.67 -16.02 -24.94
CA GLU A 407 -2.30 -15.99 -26.27
C GLU A 407 -2.34 -14.52 -26.71
N GLN A 408 -1.37 -14.11 -27.53
CA GLN A 408 -1.63 -13.04 -28.49
C GLN A 408 -2.60 -13.61 -29.49
N GLN A 409 -3.88 -13.38 -29.25
CA GLN A 409 -4.91 -13.61 -30.25
C GLN A 409 -4.56 -12.73 -31.47
N PRO A 410 -4.33 -13.31 -32.67
CA PRO A 410 -4.28 -12.52 -33.88
C PRO A 410 -5.65 -11.84 -34.03
N ALA A 411 -5.65 -10.61 -34.55
CA ALA A 411 -6.86 -9.94 -35.01
C ALA A 411 -7.74 -10.94 -35.80
N PRO A 412 -9.08 -10.94 -35.61
CA PRO A 412 -9.93 -11.80 -36.41
C PRO A 412 -9.80 -11.35 -37.87
N ALA A 413 -9.10 -12.17 -38.65
CA ALA A 413 -9.25 -12.16 -40.10
C ALA A 413 -10.71 -12.49 -40.38
N VAL A 414 -11.35 -11.58 -41.11
CA VAL A 414 -12.66 -11.71 -41.73
C VAL A 414 -12.82 -13.13 -42.26
N ARG A 415 -13.63 -13.96 -41.58
CA ARG A 415 -14.20 -15.15 -42.21
C ARG A 415 -15.29 -14.65 -43.13
N SER A 416 -15.04 -14.83 -44.42
CA SER A 416 -16.04 -14.73 -45.48
C SER A 416 -17.26 -15.59 -45.13
N ALA A 417 -18.42 -15.10 -45.56
CA ALA A 417 -19.71 -15.76 -45.49
C ALA A 417 -19.72 -17.21 -46.02
N ALA A 418 -20.74 -17.97 -45.58
CA ALA A 418 -21.13 -19.37 -45.87
C ALA A 418 -20.61 -20.37 -44.79
N GLU A 419 -21.42 -21.15 -44.05
CA GLU A 419 -22.79 -21.67 -44.19
C GLU A 419 -23.51 -21.68 -42.82
N LYS A 420 -24.85 -21.69 -42.81
CA LYS A 420 -25.66 -21.79 -41.59
C LYS A 420 -25.69 -23.25 -41.09
N PRO A 421 -25.61 -23.50 -39.77
CA PRO A 421 -25.72 -24.85 -39.21
C PRO A 421 -27.10 -25.45 -39.54
N THR A 422 -27.10 -26.75 -39.82
CA THR A 422 -28.28 -27.50 -40.24
C THR A 422 -29.07 -27.95 -39.01
N GLU A 423 -30.33 -28.31 -39.20
CA GLU A 423 -31.26 -28.71 -38.12
C GLU A 423 -30.76 -29.92 -37.32
N ALA A 424 -29.98 -30.79 -37.96
CA ALA A 424 -29.31 -31.93 -37.32
C ALA A 424 -28.18 -31.53 -36.34
N ASP A 425 -27.57 -30.35 -36.51
CA ASP A 425 -26.49 -29.87 -35.64
C ASP A 425 -27.04 -29.29 -34.32
N LEU A 426 -28.29 -28.82 -34.33
CA LEU A 426 -28.99 -28.29 -33.15
C LEU A 426 -29.56 -29.39 -32.25
N GLU A 427 -29.91 -30.55 -32.82
CA GLU A 427 -30.37 -31.71 -32.03
C GLU A 427 -29.23 -32.41 -31.27
N GLN A 428 -27.97 -32.17 -31.66
CA GLN A 428 -26.78 -32.72 -30.99
C GLN A 428 -26.07 -31.70 -30.09
N ASP A 429 -26.57 -30.46 -30.01
CA ASP A 429 -26.00 -29.43 -29.14
C ASP A 429 -26.33 -29.76 -27.67
N PRO A 430 -25.32 -29.92 -26.79
CA PRO A 430 -25.52 -30.26 -25.39
C PRO A 430 -26.37 -29.23 -24.63
N VAL A 431 -26.39 -27.97 -25.08
CA VAL A 431 -27.22 -26.91 -24.49
C VAL A 431 -28.68 -27.05 -24.92
N ALA A 432 -28.93 -27.40 -26.18
CA ALA A 432 -30.27 -27.64 -26.69
C ALA A 432 -30.90 -28.89 -26.06
N LEU A 433 -30.13 -29.98 -25.93
CA LEU A 433 -30.58 -31.22 -25.28
C LEU A 433 -30.92 -31.03 -23.80
N HIS A 434 -30.12 -30.23 -23.08
CA HIS A 434 -30.40 -29.90 -21.69
C HIS A 434 -31.71 -29.08 -21.55
N ALA A 435 -31.93 -28.11 -22.45
CA ALA A 435 -33.16 -27.33 -22.46
C ALA A 435 -34.41 -28.15 -22.84
N GLN A 436 -34.30 -29.15 -23.72
CA GLN A 436 -35.41 -30.05 -24.04
C GLN A 436 -35.74 -30.99 -22.87
N HIS A 437 -34.72 -31.55 -22.22
CA HIS A 437 -34.90 -32.59 -21.19
C HIS A 437 -35.39 -32.03 -19.84
N GLU A 438 -34.91 -30.85 -19.43
CA GLU A 438 -35.30 -30.27 -18.13
C GLU A 438 -36.45 -29.28 -18.22
N LEU A 439 -36.63 -28.61 -19.36
CA LEU A 439 -37.57 -27.49 -19.49
C LEU A 439 -38.70 -27.76 -20.49
N GLY A 440 -38.71 -28.94 -21.15
CA GLY A 440 -39.73 -29.29 -22.14
C GLY A 440 -39.75 -28.37 -23.36
N ALA A 441 -38.64 -27.68 -23.64
CA ALA A 441 -38.55 -26.73 -24.73
C ALA A 441 -38.61 -27.44 -26.09
N VAL A 442 -39.21 -26.79 -27.10
CA VAL A 442 -39.24 -27.31 -28.49
C VAL A 442 -38.46 -26.34 -29.37
N ALA A 443 -37.50 -26.85 -30.13
CA ALA A 443 -36.73 -26.03 -31.07
C ALA A 443 -37.64 -25.55 -32.22
N SER A 444 -37.73 -24.24 -32.43
CA SER A 444 -38.52 -23.65 -33.52
C SER A 444 -37.71 -22.55 -34.21
N LYS A 445 -37.66 -22.56 -35.55
CA LYS A 445 -37.09 -21.47 -36.34
C LYS A 445 -37.99 -20.24 -36.27
N ILE A 446 -37.45 -19.11 -35.83
CA ILE A 446 -38.11 -17.81 -35.97
C ILE A 446 -37.87 -17.32 -37.41
N PRO A 447 -38.93 -17.08 -38.22
CA PRO A 447 -38.76 -16.55 -39.57
C PRO A 447 -38.17 -15.13 -39.52
N PRO A 448 -37.31 -14.77 -40.48
CA PRO A 448 -36.59 -13.51 -40.46
C PRO A 448 -37.47 -12.40 -41.03
N ASP A 449 -38.42 -11.89 -40.25
CA ASP A 449 -38.95 -10.54 -40.45
C ASP A 449 -39.70 -10.09 -39.20
N ASN A 450 -38.97 -9.35 -38.36
CA ASN A 450 -39.45 -8.12 -37.71
C ASN A 450 -38.25 -7.49 -37.00
N LYS A 451 -37.50 -6.70 -37.75
CA LYS A 451 -36.70 -5.62 -37.18
C LYS A 451 -37.69 -4.53 -36.79
N GLU A 452 -37.88 -4.35 -35.49
CA GLU A 452 -38.06 -3.05 -34.84
C GLU A 452 -37.54 -3.12 -33.40
#